data_AF-A0A972TZT2-F1
#
_entry.id   AF-A0A972TZT2-F1
#
_cell.length_a   1.000
_cell.length_b   1.000
_cell.length_c   1.000
_cell.angle_alpha   90.00
_cell.angle_beta   90.00
_cell.angle_gamma   90.00
#
_symmetry.space_group_name_H-M   'P 1'
#
loop_
_entity.id
_entity.type
_entity.pdbx_description
1 polymer ?
#
loop_
_entity_poly.entity_id
_entity_poly.type
_entity_poly.pdbx_seq_one_letter_code
_entity_poly.pdbx_strand_id
1 'polypeptide(L)'
;MLYPEEQAIVRRSVAKRRREFSAGRVCARRALARLGLTDCVLTRNPDGTTAWPPKVTGTISHNDTWCGSAVAWQSDIAGIGLDIETVERITTQIAKRVLTRSELVWLSGKPADETQKWSALIFSAKEAIYKCLFPHVDTKIRYDDAEIIPVDDGISFAVKLSKNIAPQISSFPSLSGRYLVHEGDVFTGVILPQIKRMGERKGLDWHYKEKVRRISNTKINMLLTVNRLLH
;
A
#
# COMPACT_ATOMS: atom_id res chain seq x y z
N MET A 1 15.93 14.82 7.35
CA MET A 1 17.03 14.06 7.97
C MET A 1 16.46 13.03 8.95
N LEU A 2 17.21 11.96 9.23
CA LEU A 2 16.85 10.91 10.21
C LEU A 2 17.17 11.36 11.65
N TYR A 3 16.33 10.94 12.60
CA TYR A 3 16.64 11.07 14.04
C TYR A 3 17.77 10.10 14.45
N PRO A 4 18.51 10.37 15.54
CA PRO A 4 19.61 9.50 16.00
C PRO A 4 19.22 8.03 16.15
N GLU A 5 18.03 7.76 16.69
CA GLU A 5 17.47 6.42 16.89
C GLU A 5 17.21 5.72 15.54
N GLU A 6 16.80 6.47 14.52
CA GLU A 6 16.58 5.95 13.16
C GLU A 6 17.91 5.72 12.43
N GLN A 7 18.92 6.55 12.68
CA GLN A 7 20.26 6.39 12.11
C GLN A 7 20.93 5.10 12.62
N ALA A 8 20.72 4.76 13.89
CA ALA A 8 21.24 3.53 14.49
C ALA A 8 20.78 2.27 13.73
N ILE A 9 19.53 2.26 13.24
CA ILE A 9 18.94 1.12 12.50
C ILE A 9 19.70 0.81 11.21
N VAL A 10 20.19 1.83 10.51
CA VAL A 10 20.85 1.67 9.20
C VAL A 10 22.36 1.93 9.24
N ARG A 11 22.95 2.01 10.45
CA ARG A 11 24.37 2.34 10.64
C ARG A 11 25.31 1.39 9.90
N ARG A 12 24.97 0.10 9.84
CA ARG A 12 25.76 -0.94 9.15
C ARG A 12 25.27 -1.26 7.75
N SER A 13 24.27 -0.54 7.24
CA SER A 13 23.69 -0.78 5.92
C SER A 13 24.50 -0.10 4.82
N VAL A 14 24.52 -0.71 3.63
CA VAL A 14 25.09 -0.11 2.42
C VAL A 14 24.42 1.23 2.08
N ALA A 15 25.13 2.09 1.33
CA ALA A 15 24.69 3.45 1.03
C ALA A 15 23.30 3.51 0.39
N LYS A 16 23.01 2.61 -0.57
CA LYS A 16 21.68 2.51 -1.21
C LYS A 16 20.58 2.32 -0.16
N ARG A 17 20.74 1.34 0.74
CA ARG A 17 19.77 1.05 1.79
C ARG A 17 19.60 2.20 2.79
N ARG A 18 20.68 2.92 3.11
CA ARG A 18 20.60 4.12 3.98
C ARG A 18 19.77 5.22 3.33
N ARG A 19 19.92 5.45 2.01
CA ARG A 19 19.13 6.44 1.26
C ARG A 19 17.66 6.08 1.22
N GLU A 20 17.33 4.85 0.83
CA GLU A 20 15.95 4.34 0.79
C GLU A 20 15.25 4.47 2.15
N PHE A 21 15.91 4.01 3.22
CA PHE A 21 15.36 4.11 4.57
C PHE A 21 15.14 5.57 4.99
N SER A 22 16.11 6.44 4.70
CA SER A 22 16.01 7.87 4.99
C SER A 22 14.84 8.52 4.25
N ALA A 23 14.69 8.24 2.96
CA ALA A 23 13.58 8.76 2.16
C ALA A 23 12.22 8.27 2.68
N GLY A 24 12.11 6.98 3.00
CA GLY A 24 10.90 6.40 3.58
C GLY A 24 10.48 7.07 4.88
N ARG A 25 11.45 7.34 5.77
CA ARG A 25 11.22 8.04 7.04
C ARG A 25 10.80 9.50 6.86
N VAL A 26 11.39 10.18 5.87
CA VAL A 26 10.96 11.54 5.50
C VAL A 26 9.53 11.55 4.94
N CYS A 27 9.18 10.62 4.04
CA CYS A 27 7.82 10.49 3.51
C CYS A 27 6.80 10.23 4.62
N ALA A 28 7.12 9.29 5.52
CA ALA A 28 6.26 8.93 6.64
C ALA A 28 6.03 10.11 7.59
N ARG A 29 7.08 10.86 7.96
CA ARG A 29 6.93 12.06 8.79
C ARG A 29 6.13 13.17 8.11
N ARG A 30 6.30 13.38 6.81
CA ARG A 30 5.47 14.33 6.05
C ARG A 30 3.99 13.94 6.09
N ALA A 31 3.70 12.64 5.96
CA ALA A 31 2.33 12.13 6.04
C ALA A 31 1.75 12.26 7.47
N LEU A 32 2.55 11.97 8.50
CA LEU A 32 2.17 12.16 9.93
C LEU A 32 1.93 13.63 10.28
N ALA A 33 2.76 14.54 9.79
CA ALA A 33 2.58 15.97 10.01
C ALA A 33 1.24 16.47 9.47
N ARG A 34 0.76 15.91 8.35
CA ARG A 34 -0.57 16.19 7.80
C ARG A 34 -1.72 15.62 8.66
N LEU A 35 -1.46 14.58 9.46
CA LEU A 35 -2.38 14.11 10.51
C LEU A 35 -2.30 14.94 11.80
N GLY A 36 -1.43 15.96 11.86
CA GLY A 36 -1.20 16.78 13.05
C GLY A 36 -0.17 16.19 14.02
N LEU A 37 0.59 15.18 13.61
CA LEU A 37 1.62 14.53 14.42
C LEU A 37 3.02 14.95 13.93
N THR A 38 3.67 15.84 14.68
CA THR A 38 5.04 16.29 14.41
C THR A 38 6.06 15.53 15.26
N ASP A 39 7.34 15.66 14.91
CA ASP A 39 8.48 15.13 15.67
C ASP A 39 8.45 13.63 16.00
N CYS A 40 7.74 12.85 15.18
CA CYS A 40 7.62 11.41 15.36
C CYS A 40 8.91 10.69 14.95
N VAL A 41 9.56 10.02 15.91
CA VAL A 41 10.67 9.09 15.69
C VAL A 41 10.11 7.72 15.30
N LEU A 42 10.46 7.22 14.11
CA LEU A 42 9.89 5.99 13.57
C LEU A 42 10.92 4.86 13.61
N THR A 43 10.98 4.17 14.74
CA THR A 43 11.89 3.03 14.93
C THR A 43 11.36 1.76 14.22
N ARG A 44 11.89 0.58 14.58
CA ARG A 44 11.44 -0.72 14.07
C ARG A 44 10.85 -1.55 15.21
N ASN A 45 9.73 -2.20 14.92
CA ASN A 45 9.20 -3.26 15.76
C ASN A 45 10.06 -4.54 15.64
N PRO A 46 9.94 -5.50 16.58
CA PRO A 46 10.67 -6.77 16.53
C PRO A 46 10.43 -7.59 15.24
N ASP A 47 9.23 -7.48 14.66
CA ASP A 47 8.85 -8.11 13.39
C ASP A 47 9.42 -7.39 12.14
N GLY A 48 10.18 -6.30 12.34
CA GLY A 48 10.79 -5.51 11.28
C GLY A 48 9.90 -4.42 10.69
N THR A 49 8.63 -4.32 11.09
CA THR A 49 7.70 -3.26 10.67
C THR A 49 8.10 -1.91 11.28
N THR A 50 7.51 -0.82 10.75
CA THR A 50 7.75 0.52 11.30
C THR A 50 6.95 0.72 12.58
N ALA A 51 7.59 1.20 13.64
CA ALA A 51 6.93 1.58 14.88
C ALA A 51 6.17 2.90 14.67
N TRP A 52 4.88 2.79 14.29
CA TRP A 52 4.00 3.93 14.13
C TRP A 52 3.60 4.52 15.49
N PRO A 53 3.30 5.83 15.57
CA PRO A 53 2.74 6.43 16.77
C PRO A 53 1.46 5.70 17.23
N PRO A 54 1.13 5.73 18.54
CA PRO A 54 -0.08 5.09 19.05
C PRO A 54 -1.33 5.52 18.28
N LYS A 55 -2.22 4.55 18.01
CA LYS A 55 -3.48 4.74 17.27
C LYS A 55 -3.32 5.13 15.79
N VAL A 56 -2.10 5.07 15.23
CA VAL A 56 -1.85 5.30 13.81
C VAL A 56 -1.57 3.97 13.10
N THR A 57 -2.15 3.83 11.91
CA THR A 57 -1.72 2.80 10.95
C THR A 57 -0.99 3.48 9.80
N GLY A 58 0.00 2.79 9.23
CA GLY A 58 0.82 3.38 8.19
C GLY A 58 1.56 2.36 7.35
N THR A 59 2.02 2.83 6.21
CA THR A 59 2.76 2.04 5.24
C THR A 59 3.83 2.89 4.57
N ILE A 60 4.92 2.25 4.13
CA ILE A 60 6.02 2.87 3.40
C ILE A 60 6.36 1.92 2.25
N SER A 61 6.54 2.48 1.05
CA SER A 61 7.09 1.75 -0.08
C SER A 61 8.12 2.58 -0.84
N HIS A 62 9.02 1.91 -1.52
CA HIS A 62 9.98 2.55 -2.40
C HIS A 62 10.45 1.58 -3.47
N ASN A 63 10.88 2.13 -4.60
CA ASN A 63 11.74 1.48 -5.56
C ASN A 63 12.98 2.35 -5.78
N ASP A 64 13.68 2.18 -6.90
CA ASP A 64 14.89 2.96 -7.20
C ASP A 64 14.59 4.43 -7.54
N THR A 65 13.35 4.74 -7.95
CA THR A 65 12.92 6.05 -8.46
C THR A 65 12.00 6.81 -7.49
N TRP A 66 11.18 6.10 -6.73
CA TRP A 66 10.10 6.68 -5.92
C TRP A 66 10.14 6.17 -4.50
N CYS A 67 9.67 7.02 -3.59
CA CYS A 67 9.38 6.63 -2.23
C CYS A 67 8.08 7.28 -1.75
N GLY A 68 7.18 6.47 -1.21
CA GLY A 68 5.90 6.91 -0.71
C GLY A 68 5.59 6.38 0.67
N SER A 69 4.73 7.11 1.38
CA SER A 69 4.13 6.67 2.63
C SER A 69 2.71 7.18 2.74
N ALA A 70 1.86 6.38 3.37
CA ALA A 70 0.52 6.77 3.73
C ALA A 70 0.24 6.40 5.19
N VAL A 71 -0.52 7.24 5.88
CA VAL A 71 -0.91 7.07 7.28
C VAL A 71 -2.37 7.45 7.50
N ALA A 72 -2.97 6.87 8.52
CA ALA A 72 -4.33 7.19 8.96
C ALA A 72 -4.52 6.86 10.45
N TRP A 73 -5.57 7.41 11.05
CA TRP A 73 -6.03 6.99 12.37
C TRP A 73 -6.64 5.58 12.31
N GLN A 74 -6.25 4.71 13.23
CA GLN A 74 -6.74 3.33 13.34
C GLN A 74 -8.26 3.23 13.54
N SER A 75 -8.87 4.30 14.09
CA SER A 75 -10.32 4.44 14.27
C SER A 75 -11.09 4.64 12.97
N ASP A 76 -10.42 5.08 11.90
CA ASP A 76 -11.02 5.25 10.57
C ASP A 76 -10.58 4.12 9.62
N ILE A 77 -9.31 3.74 9.67
CA ILE A 77 -8.70 2.71 8.82
C ILE A 77 -7.95 1.72 9.69
N ALA A 78 -8.36 0.46 9.69
CA ALA A 78 -7.71 -0.60 10.45
C ALA A 78 -6.33 -0.95 9.87
N GLY A 79 -6.21 -1.01 8.55
CA GLY A 79 -5.01 -1.42 7.83
C GLY A 79 -4.79 -0.63 6.55
N ILE A 80 -3.53 -0.36 6.22
CA ILE A 80 -3.16 0.40 5.02
C ILE A 80 -1.98 -0.26 4.32
N GLY A 81 -2.11 -0.42 3.01
CA GLY A 81 -1.11 -0.96 2.12
C GLY A 81 -0.76 0.03 1.03
N LEU A 82 0.53 0.24 0.82
CA LEU A 82 1.07 0.97 -0.33
C LEU A 82 2.19 0.14 -0.90
N ASP A 83 2.18 -0.03 -2.20
CA ASP A 83 3.31 -0.58 -2.93
C ASP A 83 3.64 0.25 -4.17
N ILE A 84 4.92 0.24 -4.54
CA ILE A 84 5.49 0.98 -5.66
C ILE A 84 6.47 0.04 -6.32
N GLU A 85 6.23 -0.33 -7.57
CA GLU A 85 7.04 -1.32 -8.28
C GLU A 85 7.32 -0.88 -9.71
N THR A 86 8.54 -1.17 -10.19
CA THR A 86 8.93 -0.87 -11.57
C THR A 86 8.47 -2.00 -12.48
N VAL A 87 7.73 -1.67 -13.55
CA VAL A 87 7.11 -2.66 -14.45
C VAL A 87 8.15 -3.63 -15.01
N GLU A 88 9.30 -3.12 -15.44
CA GLU A 88 10.36 -3.91 -16.07
C GLU A 88 11.03 -4.91 -15.12
N ARG A 89 10.98 -4.66 -13.80
CA ARG A 89 11.58 -5.55 -12.80
C ARG A 89 10.83 -6.89 -12.71
N ILE A 90 9.57 -6.92 -13.12
CA ILE A 90 8.71 -8.11 -13.00
C ILE A 90 8.92 -9.01 -14.20
N THR A 91 9.89 -9.91 -14.06
CA THR A 91 10.21 -10.91 -15.08
C THR A 91 9.14 -12.00 -15.16
N THR A 92 9.14 -12.77 -16.24
CA THR A 92 8.27 -13.94 -16.39
C THR A 92 8.46 -14.98 -15.27
N GLN A 93 9.68 -15.13 -14.73
CA GLN A 93 9.89 -16.05 -13.59
C GLN A 93 9.25 -15.54 -12.30
N ILE A 94 9.28 -14.23 -12.06
CA ILE A 94 8.61 -13.60 -10.92
C ILE A 94 7.09 -13.74 -11.10
N ALA A 95 6.58 -13.39 -12.29
CA ALA A 95 5.15 -13.48 -12.59
C ALA A 95 4.60 -14.89 -12.34
N LYS A 96 5.30 -15.95 -12.79
CA LYS A 96 4.89 -17.35 -12.58
C LYS A 96 4.82 -17.77 -11.10
N ARG A 97 5.55 -17.10 -10.21
CA ARG A 97 5.56 -17.38 -8.76
C ARG A 97 4.47 -16.61 -8.00
N VAL A 98 4.09 -15.46 -8.53
CA VAL A 98 3.23 -14.49 -7.84
C VAL A 98 1.79 -14.61 -8.31
N LEU A 99 1.57 -14.85 -9.61
CA LEU A 99 0.23 -14.89 -10.15
C LEU A 99 -0.44 -16.24 -9.82
N THR A 100 -1.72 -16.15 -9.47
CA THR A 100 -2.59 -17.33 -9.34
C THR A 100 -2.82 -17.96 -10.70
N ARG A 101 -3.32 -19.19 -10.71
CA ARG A 101 -3.70 -19.86 -11.96
C ARG A 101 -4.76 -19.06 -12.74
N SER A 102 -5.75 -18.49 -12.05
CA SER A 102 -6.80 -17.67 -12.65
C SER A 102 -6.23 -16.39 -13.27
N GLU A 103 -5.31 -15.71 -12.58
CA GLU A 103 -4.64 -14.51 -13.10
C GLU A 103 -3.79 -14.81 -14.33
N LEU A 104 -3.04 -15.93 -14.33
CA LEU A 104 -2.29 -16.38 -15.50
C LEU A 104 -3.19 -16.70 -16.70
N VAL A 105 -4.34 -17.33 -16.46
CA VAL A 105 -5.33 -17.62 -17.50
C VAL A 105 -5.95 -16.32 -18.04
N TRP A 106 -6.28 -15.38 -17.16
CA TRP A 106 -6.80 -14.08 -17.55
C TRP A 106 -5.81 -13.25 -18.38
N LEU A 107 -4.50 -13.41 -18.13
CA LEU A 107 -3.46 -12.78 -18.95
C LEU A 107 -3.16 -13.50 -20.26
N SER A 108 -3.62 -14.74 -20.43
CA SER A 108 -3.32 -15.55 -21.60
C SER A 108 -3.91 -14.91 -22.87
N GLY A 109 -3.06 -14.71 -23.88
CA GLY A 109 -3.46 -14.14 -25.17
C GLY A 109 -3.45 -12.61 -25.23
N LYS A 110 -3.08 -11.92 -24.14
CA LYS A 110 -2.82 -10.47 -24.16
C LYS A 110 -1.48 -10.14 -24.85
N PRO A 111 -1.32 -8.94 -25.41
CA PRO A 111 -0.03 -8.42 -25.87
C PRO A 111 1.03 -8.46 -24.77
N ALA A 112 2.31 -8.64 -25.15
CA ALA A 112 3.40 -8.85 -24.20
C ALA A 112 3.61 -7.67 -23.23
N ASP A 113 3.47 -6.44 -23.73
CA ASP A 113 3.53 -5.21 -22.94
C ASP A 113 2.37 -5.11 -21.94
N GLU A 114 1.17 -5.48 -22.36
CA GLU A 114 0.00 -5.56 -21.48
C GLU A 114 0.19 -6.64 -20.41
N THR A 115 0.69 -7.82 -20.79
CA THR A 115 1.02 -8.91 -19.85
C THR A 115 2.05 -8.46 -18.82
N GLN A 116 3.11 -7.76 -19.23
CA GLN A 116 4.16 -7.28 -18.32
C GLN A 116 3.61 -6.23 -17.35
N LYS A 117 2.87 -5.24 -17.87
CA LYS A 117 2.23 -4.19 -17.07
C LYS A 117 1.29 -4.79 -16.02
N TRP A 118 0.41 -5.71 -16.41
CA TRP A 118 -0.51 -6.34 -15.46
C TRP A 118 0.17 -7.29 -14.49
N SER A 119 1.23 -7.99 -14.91
CA SER A 119 2.03 -8.82 -13.99
C SER A 119 2.62 -7.96 -12.87
N ALA A 120 3.14 -6.77 -13.22
CA ALA A 120 3.66 -5.83 -12.24
C ALA A 120 2.57 -5.21 -11.36
N LEU A 121 1.41 -4.91 -11.94
CA LEU A 121 0.27 -4.43 -11.17
C LEU A 121 -0.21 -5.45 -10.15
N ILE A 122 -0.39 -6.71 -10.56
CA ILE A 122 -0.82 -7.80 -9.68
C ILE A 122 0.21 -8.03 -8.58
N PHE A 123 1.51 -8.04 -8.93
CA PHE A 123 2.57 -8.13 -7.93
C PHE A 123 2.47 -7.01 -6.89
N SER A 124 2.43 -5.76 -7.36
CA SER A 124 2.37 -4.59 -6.47
C SER A 124 1.12 -4.62 -5.60
N ALA A 125 -0.04 -4.96 -6.19
CA ALA A 125 -1.30 -5.08 -5.46
C ALA A 125 -1.21 -6.13 -4.35
N LYS A 126 -0.58 -7.28 -4.58
CA LYS A 126 -0.39 -8.32 -3.55
C LYS A 126 0.56 -7.87 -2.44
N GLU A 127 1.62 -7.14 -2.74
CA GLU A 127 2.50 -6.55 -1.73
C GLU A 127 1.75 -5.48 -0.90
N ALA A 128 0.90 -4.66 -1.53
CA ALA A 128 0.04 -3.72 -0.81
C ALA A 128 -0.98 -4.44 0.08
N ILE A 129 -1.62 -5.52 -0.41
CA ILE A 129 -2.53 -6.35 0.39
C ILE A 129 -1.79 -6.96 1.59
N TYR A 130 -0.59 -7.50 1.39
CA TYR A 130 0.24 -8.05 2.45
C TYR A 130 0.46 -7.00 3.55
N LYS A 131 0.94 -5.80 3.19
CA LYS A 131 1.18 -4.70 4.14
C LYS A 131 -0.10 -4.26 4.87
N CYS A 132 -1.22 -4.24 4.15
CA CYS A 132 -2.52 -3.85 4.70
C CYS A 132 -3.05 -4.86 5.73
N LEU A 133 -2.93 -6.16 5.43
CA LEU A 133 -3.51 -7.24 6.22
C LEU A 133 -2.57 -7.80 7.29
N PHE A 134 -1.25 -7.62 7.16
CA PHE A 134 -0.26 -8.19 8.08
C PHE A 134 -0.57 -7.97 9.58
N PRO A 135 -1.06 -6.80 10.04
CA PRO A 135 -1.40 -6.61 11.45
C PRO A 135 -2.69 -7.33 11.90
N HIS A 136 -3.47 -7.89 10.97
CA HIS A 136 -4.83 -8.40 11.19
C HIS A 136 -4.97 -9.89 10.90
N VAL A 137 -3.88 -10.57 10.53
CA VAL A 137 -3.88 -12.00 10.23
C VAL A 137 -2.73 -12.68 10.96
N ASP A 138 -3.02 -13.83 11.56
CA ASP A 138 -2.05 -14.60 12.34
C ASP A 138 -1.30 -15.63 11.50
N THR A 139 -1.76 -15.85 10.26
CA THR A 139 -1.13 -16.78 9.32
C THR A 139 -0.27 -16.05 8.30
N LYS A 140 0.82 -16.68 7.87
CA LYS A 140 1.62 -16.19 6.75
C LYS A 140 0.77 -16.08 5.48
N ILE A 141 0.55 -14.86 5.01
CA ILE A 141 -0.10 -14.58 3.72
C ILE A 141 0.85 -14.96 2.59
N ARG A 142 0.36 -15.73 1.62
CA ARG A 142 1.08 -16.13 0.42
C ARG A 142 0.49 -15.44 -0.82
N TYR A 143 1.21 -15.46 -1.93
CA TYR A 143 0.71 -14.87 -3.17
C TYR A 143 -0.57 -15.55 -3.70
N ASP A 144 -0.75 -16.84 -3.43
CA ASP A 144 -1.96 -17.61 -3.76
C ASP A 144 -3.15 -17.33 -2.83
N ASP A 145 -2.94 -16.59 -1.74
CA ASP A 145 -4.02 -16.23 -0.82
C ASP A 145 -4.86 -15.02 -1.27
N ALA A 146 -4.41 -14.29 -2.29
CA ALA A 146 -5.11 -13.16 -2.85
C ALA A 146 -5.13 -13.24 -4.39
N GLU A 147 -6.33 -13.21 -4.96
CA GLU A 147 -6.58 -13.11 -6.39
C GLU A 147 -7.07 -11.69 -6.70
N ILE A 148 -6.39 -11.02 -7.63
CA ILE A 148 -6.68 -9.66 -8.09
C ILE A 148 -7.63 -9.73 -9.27
N ILE A 149 -8.76 -9.04 -9.15
CA ILE A 149 -9.79 -8.96 -10.19
C ILE A 149 -9.85 -7.51 -10.68
N PRO A 150 -9.40 -7.22 -11.91
CA PRO A 150 -9.51 -5.89 -12.50
C PRO A 150 -10.96 -5.39 -12.55
N VAL A 151 -11.16 -4.10 -12.29
CA VAL A 151 -12.45 -3.42 -12.49
C VAL A 151 -12.37 -2.57 -13.76
N ASP A 152 -13.47 -2.53 -14.52
CA ASP A 152 -13.59 -1.77 -15.77
C ASP A 152 -13.81 -0.26 -15.53
N ASP A 153 -12.96 0.32 -14.68
CA ASP A 153 -12.87 1.77 -14.44
C ASP A 153 -11.45 2.31 -14.67
N GLY A 154 -10.50 1.43 -15.01
CA GLY A 154 -9.11 1.76 -15.31
C GLY A 154 -8.24 2.16 -14.11
N ILE A 155 -8.77 2.12 -12.89
CA ILE A 155 -8.04 2.59 -11.69
C ILE A 155 -8.24 1.70 -10.46
N SER A 156 -9.17 0.74 -10.49
CA SER A 156 -9.54 -0.09 -9.33
C SER A 156 -9.34 -1.58 -9.60
N PHE A 157 -9.19 -2.33 -8.51
CA PHE A 157 -9.25 -3.78 -8.51
C PHE A 157 -10.02 -4.29 -7.27
N ALA A 158 -10.76 -5.37 -7.45
CA ALA A 158 -11.32 -6.15 -6.35
C ALA A 158 -10.32 -7.24 -5.93
N VAL A 159 -10.46 -7.70 -4.68
CA VAL A 159 -9.63 -8.78 -4.13
C VAL A 159 -10.52 -9.93 -3.72
N LYS A 160 -10.20 -11.12 -4.21
CA LYS A 160 -10.77 -12.38 -3.73
C LYS A 160 -9.74 -13.08 -2.86
N LEU A 161 -10.04 -13.21 -1.58
CA LEU A 161 -9.16 -13.85 -0.60
C LEU A 161 -9.42 -15.36 -0.53
N SER A 162 -8.37 -16.13 -0.22
CA SER A 162 -8.48 -17.56 0.01
C SER A 162 -9.26 -17.87 1.29
N LYS A 163 -9.65 -19.14 1.43
CA LYS A 163 -10.29 -19.64 2.65
C LYS A 163 -9.40 -19.57 3.90
N ASN A 164 -8.09 -19.43 3.73
CA ASN A 164 -7.15 -19.29 4.83
C ASN A 164 -7.18 -17.87 5.42
N ILE A 165 -7.35 -16.86 4.57
CA ILE A 165 -7.27 -15.45 4.96
C ILE A 165 -8.65 -14.82 5.19
N ALA A 166 -9.63 -15.11 4.33
CA ALA A 166 -10.94 -14.46 4.36
C ALA A 166 -11.65 -14.52 5.74
N PRO A 167 -11.65 -15.64 6.49
CA PRO A 167 -12.30 -15.70 7.80
C PRO A 167 -11.67 -14.77 8.85
N GLN A 168 -10.35 -14.56 8.80
CA GLN A 168 -9.61 -13.75 9.79
C GLN A 168 -9.94 -12.26 9.70
N ILE A 169 -10.44 -11.79 8.54
CA ILE A 169 -10.83 -10.40 8.32
C ILE A 169 -12.33 -10.24 8.05
N SER A 170 -13.14 -11.25 8.39
CA SER A 170 -14.59 -11.28 8.12
C SER A 170 -15.39 -10.18 8.83
N SER A 171 -14.80 -9.54 9.85
CA SER A 171 -15.35 -8.37 10.53
C SER A 171 -15.17 -7.05 9.76
N PHE A 172 -14.47 -7.07 8.62
CA PHE A 172 -14.23 -5.91 7.76
C PHE A 172 -14.99 -6.03 6.44
N PRO A 173 -15.24 -4.91 5.73
CA PRO A 173 -15.79 -4.95 4.38
C PRO A 173 -14.88 -5.69 3.40
N SER A 174 -15.44 -6.11 2.27
CA SER A 174 -14.66 -6.72 1.19
C SER A 174 -13.50 -5.84 0.75
N LEU A 175 -12.33 -6.44 0.60
CA LEU A 175 -11.10 -5.74 0.27
C LEU A 175 -11.09 -5.33 -1.21
N SER A 176 -10.73 -4.07 -1.46
CA SER A 176 -10.48 -3.53 -2.79
C SER A 176 -9.31 -2.56 -2.74
N GLY A 177 -8.73 -2.28 -3.89
CA GLY A 177 -7.64 -1.33 -3.99
C GLY A 177 -7.73 -0.49 -5.25
N ARG A 178 -6.82 0.48 -5.33
CA ARG A 178 -6.62 1.33 -6.48
C ARG A 178 -5.19 1.28 -6.95
N TYR A 179 -4.99 1.60 -8.22
CA TYR A 179 -3.67 1.66 -8.81
C TYR A 179 -3.51 2.88 -9.72
N LEU A 180 -2.25 3.24 -9.97
CA LEU A 180 -1.84 4.20 -10.97
C LEU A 180 -0.60 3.64 -11.67
N VAL A 181 -0.54 3.76 -13.00
CA VAL A 181 0.67 3.49 -13.76
C VAL A 181 1.21 4.80 -14.29
N HIS A 182 2.46 5.12 -13.97
CA HIS A 182 3.08 6.39 -14.33
C HIS A 182 4.59 6.20 -14.52
N GLU A 183 5.13 6.69 -15.64
CA GLU A 183 6.56 6.66 -15.97
C GLU A 183 7.23 5.25 -15.85
N GLY A 184 6.50 4.17 -16.18
CA GLY A 184 7.02 2.80 -16.08
C GLY A 184 6.95 2.19 -14.68
N ASP A 185 6.36 2.88 -13.71
CA ASP A 185 6.12 2.40 -12.37
C ASP A 185 4.62 2.19 -12.09
N VAL A 186 4.30 1.21 -11.25
CA VAL A 186 2.96 0.96 -10.71
C VAL A 186 2.93 1.38 -9.25
N PHE A 187 1.90 2.14 -8.90
CA PHE A 187 1.55 2.49 -7.53
C PHE A 187 0.27 1.77 -7.17
N THR A 188 0.23 1.03 -6.07
CA THR A 188 -0.99 0.37 -5.61
C THR A 188 -1.30 0.73 -4.17
N GLY A 189 -2.57 0.99 -3.89
CA GLY A 189 -3.07 1.37 -2.58
C GLY A 189 -4.23 0.50 -2.17
N VAL A 190 -4.18 -0.02 -0.94
CA VAL A 190 -5.22 -0.87 -0.35
C VAL A 190 -5.53 -0.35 1.04
N ILE A 191 -6.81 -0.30 1.40
CA ILE A 191 -7.24 0.08 2.74
C ILE A 191 -8.19 -0.97 3.29
N LEU A 192 -8.07 -1.23 4.59
CA LEU A 192 -9.01 -2.00 5.37
C LEU A 192 -9.80 -1.02 6.25
N PRO A 193 -10.98 -0.54 5.82
CA PRO A 193 -11.73 0.48 6.55
C PRO A 193 -12.32 -0.09 7.84
N GLN A 194 -12.40 0.74 8.88
CA GLN A 194 -13.17 0.38 10.07
C GLN A 194 -14.67 0.39 9.75
N ILE A 195 -15.42 -0.60 10.22
CA ILE A 195 -16.88 -0.55 10.22
C ILE A 195 -17.30 0.39 11.36
N LYS A 196 -17.63 1.64 11.03
CA LYS A 196 -18.24 2.55 12.01
C LYS A 196 -19.63 2.02 12.37
N ARG A 197 -19.85 1.63 13.63
CA ARG A 197 -21.22 1.37 14.14
C ARG A 197 -22.04 2.64 13.89
N MET A 198 -23.22 2.51 13.30
CA MET A 198 -24.10 3.65 13.00
C MET A 198 -24.37 4.46 14.28
N GLY A 199 -23.81 5.66 14.33
CA GLY A 199 -24.00 6.63 15.41
C GLY A 199 -23.18 7.88 15.12
N GLU A 200 -23.87 8.96 14.71
CA GLU A 200 -23.43 10.36 14.78
C GLU A 200 -22.32 10.87 13.81
N ARG A 201 -22.74 11.47 12.68
CA ARG A 201 -22.85 12.94 12.44
C ARG A 201 -22.57 13.39 11.00
N LYS A 202 -23.37 14.40 10.64
CA LYS A 202 -23.59 15.10 9.36
C LYS A 202 -22.37 15.89 8.85
N GLY A 203 -22.29 16.01 7.52
CA GLY A 203 -21.72 17.14 6.75
C GLY A 203 -20.20 17.30 6.74
N LEU A 204 -19.59 17.49 5.56
CA LEU A 204 -18.43 18.38 5.32
C LEU A 204 -18.04 18.39 3.84
N ASP A 205 -17.59 19.56 3.43
CA ASP A 205 -17.14 19.98 2.11
C ASP A 205 -15.79 19.39 1.69
N TRP A 206 -15.64 19.16 0.39
CA TRP A 206 -14.38 18.80 -0.25
C TRP A 206 -13.73 20.05 -0.82
N HIS A 207 -12.45 20.29 -0.53
CA HIS A 207 -11.64 21.23 -1.29
C HIS A 207 -10.48 20.46 -1.93
N TYR A 208 -10.58 20.25 -3.24
CA TYR A 208 -9.47 19.85 -4.10
C TYR A 208 -9.64 20.53 -5.45
N LYS A 209 -8.62 21.28 -5.89
CA LYS A 209 -8.58 21.84 -7.24
C LYS A 209 -8.21 20.75 -8.25
N GLU A 210 -9.17 20.53 -9.14
CA GLU A 210 -9.15 19.86 -10.43
C GLU A 210 -9.01 18.32 -10.51
N LYS A 211 -10.21 17.70 -10.48
CA LYS A 211 -10.79 16.91 -11.59
C LYS A 211 -10.54 15.38 -11.61
N VAL A 212 -11.12 14.66 -10.64
CA VAL A 212 -11.60 13.27 -10.83
C VAL A 212 -12.96 13.08 -10.15
N ARG A 213 -13.92 12.46 -10.86
CA ARG A 213 -15.35 12.34 -10.52
C ARG A 213 -15.61 11.37 -9.35
N ARG A 214 -16.59 11.75 -8.52
CA ARG A 214 -17.22 11.07 -7.36
C ARG A 214 -17.44 9.56 -7.52
N ILE A 215 -17.03 8.74 -6.53
CA ILE A 215 -17.77 7.55 -6.04
C ILE A 215 -17.49 7.32 -4.53
N SER A 216 -18.57 7.25 -3.74
CA SER A 216 -18.76 6.74 -2.35
C SER A 216 -18.55 7.65 -1.11
N ASN A 217 -19.51 7.57 -0.18
CA ASN A 217 -19.85 8.52 0.90
C ASN A 217 -19.28 8.14 2.30
N THR A 218 -17.99 7.81 2.41
CA THR A 218 -17.38 7.52 3.74
C THR A 218 -16.11 8.36 3.93
N LYS A 219 -16.12 9.25 4.94
CA LYS A 219 -14.95 10.05 5.33
C LYS A 219 -13.84 9.13 5.85
N ILE A 220 -12.84 8.90 5.01
CA ILE A 220 -11.61 8.18 5.35
C ILE A 220 -10.45 9.17 5.21
N ASN A 221 -9.83 9.56 6.33
CA ASN A 221 -8.66 10.44 6.35
C ASN A 221 -7.40 9.65 5.99
N MET A 222 -7.23 9.30 4.72
CA MET A 222 -5.99 8.72 4.19
C MET A 222 -5.14 9.83 3.58
N LEU A 223 -3.92 10.02 4.09
CA LEU A 223 -3.00 11.03 3.57
C LEU A 223 -1.79 10.35 2.93
N LEU A 224 -1.72 10.43 1.60
CA LEU A 224 -0.64 9.91 0.79
C LEU A 224 0.43 10.98 0.53
N THR A 225 1.69 10.62 0.71
CA THR A 225 2.84 11.42 0.26
C THR A 225 3.72 10.55 -0.63
N VAL A 226 4.03 11.01 -1.85
CA VAL A 226 4.96 10.37 -2.78
C VAL A 226 6.05 11.38 -3.14
N ASN A 227 7.31 10.97 -3.10
CA ASN A 227 8.46 11.77 -3.53
C ASN A 227 9.28 10.96 -4.54
N ARG A 228 9.79 11.64 -5.57
CA ARG A 228 10.84 11.11 -6.45
C ARG A 228 12.16 11.11 -5.69
N LEU A 229 12.88 10.00 -5.72
CA LEU A 229 14.24 9.90 -5.24
C LEU A 229 15.14 10.59 -6.26
N LEU A 230 15.82 11.65 -5.84
CA LEU A 230 16.89 12.25 -6.63
C LEU A 230 18.15 11.40 -6.40
N HIS A 231 18.79 10.96 -7.48
CA HIS A 231 20.03 10.20 -7.46
C HIS A 231 21.21 11.03 -6.91
#